data_AF-A0A645HUA5-F1
#
_entry.id   AF-A0A645HUA5-F1
#
_cell.length_a   1.000
_cell.length_b   1.000
_cell.length_c   1.000
_cell.angle_alpha   90.00
_cell.angle_beta   90.00
_cell.angle_gamma   90.00
#
_symmetry.space_group_name_H-M   'P 1'
#
loop_
_entity.id
_entity.type
_entity.pdbx_description
1 polymer ?
#
loop_
_entity_poly.entity_id
_entity_poly.type
_entity_poly.pdbx_seq_one_letter_code
_entity_poly.pdbx_strand_id
1 'polypeptide(L)' 'MTLTQSGATTTAAGTLALKRLNFKIGDGDWKDTSMVADEVNVQFKLALTGVGKL' A
#
# COMPACT_ATOMS: atom_id res chain seq x y z
N MET A 1 6.29 8.51 -1.49
CA MET A 1 7.13 7.30 -1.34
C MET A 1 8.54 7.73 -0.96
N THR A 2 9.28 6.87 -0.28
CA THR A 2 10.70 7.08 0.05
C THR A 2 11.51 5.88 -0.39
N LEU A 3 12.69 6.13 -0.95
CA LEU A 3 13.69 5.10 -1.23
C LEU A 3 14.94 5.38 -0.40
N THR A 4 15.39 4.37 0.34
CA THR A 4 16.64 4.44 1.11
C THR A 4 17.51 3.25 0.75
N GLN A 5 18.81 3.45 0.58
CA GLN A 5 19.73 2.38 0.25
C GLN A 5 20.75 2.17 1.36
N SER A 6 20.99 0.91 1.71
CA SER A 6 22.04 0.48 2.64
C SER A 6 22.73 -0.76 2.07
N GLY A 7 24.02 -0.62 1.74
CA GLY A 7 24.76 -1.65 1.01
C GLY A 7 24.08 -2.00 -0.32
N ALA A 8 23.87 -3.30 -0.56
CA ALA A 8 23.19 -3.82 -1.76
C ALA A 8 21.65 -3.84 -1.66
N THR A 9 21.07 -3.33 -0.58
CA THR A 9 19.62 -3.35 -0.35
C THR A 9 19.02 -1.96 -0.47
N THR A 10 17.99 -1.84 -1.30
CA THR A 10 17.17 -0.63 -1.44
C THR A 10 15.82 -0.88 -0.79
N THR A 11 15.47 -0.07 0.22
CA THR A 11 14.15 -0.10 0.86
C THR A 11 13.24 0.92 0.21
N ALA A 12 12.12 0.46 -0.35
CA ALA A 12 11.04 1.32 -0.82
C ALA A 12 9.90 1.33 0.21
N ALA A 13 9.55 2.51 0.72
CA ALA A 13 8.44 2.67 1.65
C ALA A 13 7.44 3.70 1.15
N GLY A 14 6.17 3.52 1.51
CA GLY A 14 5.13 4.44 1.12
C GLY A 14 3.74 3.98 1.53
N THR A 15 2.76 4.74 1.06
CA THR A 15 1.34 4.46 1.25
C THR A 15 0.67 4.49 -0.11
N LEU A 16 -0.19 3.51 -0.37
CA LEU A 16 -1.07 3.45 -1.53
C LEU A 16 -2.52 3.56 -1.04
N ALA A 17 -3.20 4.64 -1.43
CA ALA A 17 -4.64 4.75 -1.23
C ALA A 17 -5.36 3.92 -2.30
N LEU A 18 -6.34 3.11 -1.88
CA LEU A 18 -7.21 2.35 -2.77
C LEU A 18 -8.65 2.34 -2.26
N LYS A 19 -9.57 1.92 -3.11
CA LYS A 19 -10.98 1.70 -2.75
C LYS A 19 -11.23 0.22 -2.54
N ARG A 20 -11.62 -0.19 -1.34
CA ARG A 20 -11.80 -1.61 -0.99
C ARG A 20 -12.89 -2.28 -1.83
N LEU A 21 -13.93 -1.53 -2.19
CA LEU A 21 -15.07 -2.08 -2.92
C LEU A 21 -14.75 -2.41 -4.38
N ASN A 22 -13.74 -1.76 -4.99
CA ASN A 22 -13.25 -2.13 -6.33
C ASN A 22 -12.70 -3.56 -6.37
N PHE A 23 -12.28 -4.09 -5.22
CA PHE A 23 -11.77 -5.45 -5.05
C PHE A 23 -12.76 -6.38 -4.34
N LYS A 24 -14.02 -5.94 -4.17
CA LYS A 24 -15.08 -6.67 -3.45
C LYS A 24 -14.75 -7.01 -2.00
N ILE A 25 -13.85 -6.24 -1.37
CA ILE A 25 -13.48 -6.44 0.04
C ILE A 25 -14.53 -5.75 0.93
N GLY A 26 -15.23 -6.53 1.74
CA GLY A 26 -16.34 -6.06 2.58
C GLY A 26 -17.60 -5.76 1.77
N ASP A 27 -18.00 -6.71 0.91
CA ASP A 27 -19.25 -6.65 0.14
C ASP A 27 -20.48 -7.07 0.99
N GLY A 28 -21.67 -7.05 0.40
CA GLY A 28 -22.93 -7.35 1.09
C GLY A 28 -23.28 -6.27 2.11
N ASP A 29 -23.62 -6.68 3.33
CA ASP A 29 -24.01 -5.76 4.42
C ASP A 29 -22.88 -4.78 4.80
N TRP A 30 -21.62 -5.12 4.49
CA TRP A 30 -20.45 -4.28 4.78
C TRP A 30 -20.12 -3.26 3.67
N LYS A 31 -20.93 -3.21 2.60
CA LYS A 31 -20.73 -2.28 1.49
C LYS A 31 -21.06 -0.83 1.87
N ASP A 32 -21.82 -0.62 2.93
CA ASP A 32 -22.23 0.72 3.36
C ASP A 32 -21.02 1.60 3.76
N THR A 33 -20.73 2.59 2.92
CA THR A 33 -19.58 3.50 3.09
C THR A 33 -19.81 4.55 4.16
N SER A 34 -21.04 4.71 4.66
CA SER A 34 -21.32 5.56 5.82
C SER A 34 -20.87 4.90 7.13
N MET A 35 -20.84 3.56 7.16
CA MET A 35 -20.41 2.78 8.31
C MET A 35 -18.91 2.44 8.24
N VAL A 36 -18.41 2.03 7.06
CA VAL A 36 -16.99 1.75 6.84
C VAL A 36 -16.53 2.43 5.57
N ALA A 37 -15.62 3.41 5.69
CA ALA A 37 -15.07 4.15 4.56
C ALA A 37 -14.56 3.21 3.45
N ASP A 38 -14.75 3.63 2.19
CA ASP A 38 -14.27 2.87 1.02
C ASP A 38 -12.75 3.05 0.83
N GLU A 39 -12.23 4.25 1.15
CA GLU A 39 -10.80 4.54 1.06
C GLU A 39 -10.02 3.77 2.13
N VAL A 40 -9.01 3.04 1.67
CA VAL A 40 -8.07 2.29 2.51
C VAL A 40 -6.65 2.69 2.13
N ASN A 41 -5.85 2.98 3.14
CA ASN A 41 -4.43 3.27 2.99
C ASN A 41 -3.59 2.02 3.26
N VAL A 42 -2.99 1.47 2.21
CA VAL A 42 -2.04 0.36 2.30
C VAL A 42 -0.64 0.92 2.50
N GLN A 43 -0.12 0.76 3.72
CA GLN A 43 1.26 1.13 4.03
C GLN A 43 2.18 -0.03 3.68
N PHE A 44 3.28 0.25 2.98
CA PHE A 44 4.25 -0.74 2.58
C PHE A 44 5.68 -0.31 2.92
N LYS A 45 6.51 -1.32 3.18
CA LYS A 45 7.96 -1.22 3.32
C LYS A 45 8.58 -2.47 2.72
N LEU A 46 9.15 -2.33 1.53
CA LEU A 46 9.70 -3.43 0.74
C LEU A 46 11.22 -3.33 0.70
N ALA A 47 11.92 -4.42 1.00
CA ALA A 47 13.35 -4.54 0.80
C ALA A 47 13.62 -5.16 -0.57
N LEU A 48 14.35 -4.44 -1.41
CA LEU A 48 14.66 -4.83 -2.79
C LEU A 48 16.17 -5.08 -2.91
N THR A 49 16.53 -6.15 -3.63
CA THR A 49 17.91 -6.45 -4.03
C THR A 49 18.06 -6.23 -5.54
N GLY A 50 19.28 -5.93 -6.00
CA GLY A 50 19.56 -5.70 -7.43
C GLY A 50 19.08 -4.34 -7.97
N VAL A 51 18.50 -3.48 -7.14
CA VAL A 51 18.14 -2.10 -7.49
C VAL A 51 19.27 -1.17 -7.05
N GLY A 52 20.01 -0.64 -8.04
CA GLY A 52 21.12 0.29 -7.82
C GLY A 52 20.69 1.63 -7.22
N LYS A 53 21.67 2.44 -6.81
CA LYS A 53 21.42 3.80 -6.30
C LYS A 53 20.84 4.67 -7.41
N LEU A 54 19.71 5.34 -7.15
CA LEU A 54 19.16 6.40 -8.00
C LEU A 54 19.95 7.69 -7.83
#